data_AF-A0A9D1KWM5-F1
#
_entry.id   AF-A0A9D1KWM5-F1
#
_cell.length_a   1.000
_cell.length_b   1.000
_cell.length_c   1.000
_cell.angle_alpha   90.00
_cell.angle_beta   90.00
_cell.angle_gamma   90.00
#
_symmetry.space_group_name_H-M   'P 1'
#
loop_
_entity.id
_entity.type
_entity.pdbx_description
1 polymer ?
#
loop_
_entity_poly.entity_id
_entity_poly.type
_entity_poly.pdbx_seq_one_letter_code
_entity_poly.pdbx_strand_id
1 'polypeptide(L)'
;MSAEVRYQFYLFGMALLWGGGLCLAYDILRIFRRLIRHRGWMINGEDVLYWLAAAAVFYSLLFRYNQGEIRIFIVLGMIFGGVFYLLTISRVFVHLTVTLFTPLFRLFRRIRMAVFHIFRRRPSEK
;
A
#
# COMPACT_ATOMS: atom_id res chain seq x y z
N MET A 1 -27.61 -7.82 26.02
CA MET A 1 -26.17 -7.54 25.81
C MET A 1 -25.88 -6.10 26.25
N SER A 2 -24.90 -5.89 27.13
CA SER A 2 -24.52 -4.55 27.59
C SER A 2 -23.96 -3.70 26.44
N ALA A 3 -24.17 -2.39 26.48
CA ALA A 3 -23.73 -1.47 25.42
C ALA A 3 -22.21 -1.54 25.17
N GLU A 4 -21.45 -1.84 26.22
CA GLU A 4 -20.00 -1.98 26.21
C GLU A 4 -19.52 -3.13 25.33
N VAL A 5 -20.14 -4.32 25.43
CA VAL A 5 -19.74 -5.49 24.62
C VAL A 5 -19.94 -5.20 23.13
N ARG A 6 -21.05 -4.55 22.76
CA ARG A 6 -21.30 -4.16 21.36
C ARG A 6 -20.25 -3.19 20.83
N TYR A 7 -19.84 -2.24 21.65
CA TYR A 7 -18.79 -1.28 21.29
C TYR A 7 -17.45 -1.97 21.03
N GLN A 8 -17.07 -2.93 21.87
CA GLN A 8 -15.84 -3.71 21.69
C GLN A 8 -15.84 -4.52 20.39
N PHE A 9 -16.97 -5.15 20.03
CA PHE A 9 -17.11 -5.82 18.73
C PHE A 9 -17.00 -4.85 17.55
N TYR A 10 -17.60 -3.66 17.65
CA TYR A 10 -17.48 -2.63 16.63
C TYR A 10 -16.03 -2.18 16.43
N LEU A 11 -15.31 -1.94 17.53
CA LEU A 11 -13.88 -1.58 17.47
C LEU A 11 -13.02 -2.70 16.87
N PHE A 12 -13.31 -3.95 17.21
CA PHE A 12 -12.62 -5.10 16.62
C PHE A 12 -12.87 -5.19 15.10
N GLY A 13 -14.12 -5.01 14.66
CA GLY A 13 -14.46 -4.95 13.24
C GLY A 13 -13.73 -3.83 12.49
N MET A 14 -13.67 -2.64 13.09
CA MET A 14 -12.89 -1.53 12.54
C MET A 14 -11.39 -1.84 12.47
N ALA A 15 -10.84 -2.47 13.51
CA ALA A 15 -9.45 -2.90 13.55
C ALA A 15 -9.12 -3.90 12.41
N LEU A 16 -10.01 -4.86 12.13
CA LEU A 16 -9.86 -5.77 10.98
C LEU A 16 -9.75 -4.98 9.66
N LEU A 17 -10.64 -4.01 9.43
CA LEU A 17 -10.66 -3.22 8.20
C LEU A 17 -9.40 -2.36 8.06
N TRP A 18 -8.96 -1.71 9.13
CA TRP A 18 -7.72 -0.92 9.12
C TRP A 18 -6.47 -1.78 8.90
N GLY A 19 -6.42 -2.96 9.51
CA GLY A 19 -5.36 -3.94 9.26
C GLY A 19 -5.29 -4.36 7.78
N GLY A 20 -6.43 -4.69 7.19
CA GLY A 20 -6.53 -4.97 5.76
C GLY A 20 -6.15 -3.77 4.88
N GLY A 21 -6.59 -2.56 5.26
CA GLY A 21 -6.27 -1.31 4.56
C GLY A 21 -4.78 -0.98 4.53
N LEU A 22 -4.05 -1.23 5.63
CA LEU A 22 -2.60 -1.10 5.66
C LEU A 22 -1.92 -2.08 4.71
N CYS A 23 -2.36 -3.35 4.69
CA CYS A 23 -1.85 -4.33 3.73
C CYS A 23 -2.16 -3.95 2.28
N LEU A 24 -3.34 -3.37 2.01
CA LEU A 24 -3.67 -2.83 0.69
C LEU A 24 -2.74 -1.68 0.29
N ALA A 25 -2.45 -0.76 1.20
CA ALA A 25 -1.50 0.32 0.95
C ALA A 25 -0.08 -0.22 0.66
N TYR A 26 0.33 -1.27 1.35
CA TYR A 26 1.58 -1.96 1.07
C TYR A 26 1.60 -2.61 -0.33
N ASP A 27 0.49 -3.24 -0.74
CA ASP A 27 0.39 -3.81 -2.09
C ASP A 27 0.46 -2.74 -3.19
N ILE A 28 -0.05 -1.53 -2.96
CA ILE A 28 0.12 -0.40 -3.89
C ILE A 28 1.61 -0.06 -4.05
N LEU A 29 2.37 0.05 -2.96
CA LEU A 29 3.82 0.26 -3.03
C LEU A 29 4.52 -0.88 -3.75
N ARG A 30 4.12 -2.13 -3.47
CA ARG A 30 4.65 -3.32 -4.16
C ARG A 30 4.40 -3.27 -5.67
N ILE A 31 3.23 -2.81 -6.11
CA ILE A 31 2.90 -2.63 -7.53
C ILE A 31 3.74 -1.50 -8.13
N PHE A 32 3.86 -0.37 -7.43
CA PHE A 32 4.68 0.76 -7.86
C PHE A 32 6.13 0.34 -8.12
N ARG A 33 6.71 -0.47 -7.22
CA ARG A 33 8.06 -1.07 -7.37
C ARG A 33 8.21 -1.98 -8.58
N ARG A 34 7.14 -2.62 -9.05
CA ARG A 34 7.16 -3.46 -10.26
C ARG A 34 7.07 -2.62 -11.54
N LEU A 35 6.39 -1.48 -11.48
CA LEU A 35 6.14 -0.60 -12.63
C LEU A 35 7.36 0.27 -12.96
N ILE A 36 8.03 0.81 -11.94
CA ILE A 36 9.18 1.71 -12.10
C ILE A 36 10.45 0.98 -11.66
N ARG A 37 11.54 1.09 -12.42
CA ARG A 37 12.84 0.57 -11.98
C ARG A 37 13.39 1.48 -10.89
N HIS A 38 13.26 1.05 -9.63
CA HIS A 38 13.86 1.76 -8.49
C HIS A 38 15.32 1.35 -8.28
N ARG A 39 16.17 2.31 -7.86
CA ARG A 39 17.49 2.01 -7.28
C ARG A 39 17.32 1.58 -5.82
N GLY A 40 18.22 0.76 -5.28
CA GLY A 40 18.06 0.17 -3.94
C GLY A 40 17.79 1.16 -2.80
N TRP A 41 18.41 2.35 -2.83
CA TRP A 41 18.16 3.40 -1.82
C TRP A 41 16.73 3.94 -1.84
N MET A 42 16.08 3.97 -3.00
CA MET A 42 14.70 4.46 -3.14
C MET A 42 13.70 3.47 -2.57
N ILE A 43 13.97 2.16 -2.67
CA ILE A 43 13.16 1.11 -2.04
C ILE A 43 13.18 1.27 -0.52
N ASN A 44 14.37 1.47 0.06
CA ASN A 44 14.51 1.69 1.50
C ASN A 44 13.78 2.95 1.96
N GLY A 45 13.84 4.04 1.18
CA GLY A 45 13.11 5.28 1.50
C GLY A 45 11.59 5.09 1.50
N GLU A 46 11.05 4.36 0.51
CA GLU A 46 9.63 4.00 0.47
C GLU A 46 9.20 3.13 1.65
N ASP A 47 10.03 2.16 2.04
CA ASP A 47 9.75 1.31 3.20
C ASP A 47 9.69 2.14 4.47
N VAL A 48 10.68 3.01 4.73
CA VAL A 48 10.68 3.90 5.90
C VAL A 48 9.44 4.78 5.93
N LEU A 49 9.08 5.38 4.78
CA LEU A 49 7.87 6.20 4.68
C LEU A 49 6.60 5.39 4.99
N TYR A 50 6.51 4.16 4.48
CA TYR A 50 5.39 3.26 4.77
C TYR A 50 5.33 2.90 6.26
N TRP A 51 6.45 2.54 6.87
CA TRP A 51 6.50 2.20 8.30
C TRP A 51 6.07 3.37 9.18
N LEU A 52 6.52 4.59 8.86
CA LEU A 52 6.11 5.81 9.55
C LEU A 52 4.61 6.08 9.39
N ALA A 53 4.07 5.95 8.17
CA ALA A 53 2.65 6.13 7.91
C ALA A 53 1.80 5.07 8.62
N ALA A 54 2.21 3.81 8.57
CA ALA A 54 1.53 2.70 9.23
C ALA A 54 1.52 2.89 10.75
N ALA A 55 2.65 3.29 11.34
CA ALA A 55 2.75 3.62 12.76
C ALA A 55 1.85 4.80 13.13
N ALA A 56 1.82 5.86 12.31
CA ALA A 56 0.95 7.02 12.54
C ALA A 56 -0.54 6.64 12.49
N VAL A 57 -0.95 5.80 11.53
CA VAL A 57 -2.32 5.27 11.44
C VAL A 57 -2.66 4.42 12.67
N PHE A 58 -1.78 3.49 13.03
CA PHE A 58 -1.95 2.64 14.21
C PHE A 58 -2.11 3.47 15.49
N TYR A 59 -1.23 4.44 15.71
CA TYR A 59 -1.28 5.32 16.86
C TYR A 59 -2.53 6.20 16.87
N SER A 60 -2.92 6.76 15.72
CA SER A 60 -4.16 7.54 15.58
C SER A 60 -5.39 6.72 15.93
N LEU A 61 -5.40 5.43 15.57
CA LEU A 61 -6.47 4.51 15.92
C LEU A 61 -6.54 4.28 17.44
N LEU A 62 -5.41 4.04 18.09
CA LEU A 62 -5.35 3.89 19.55
C LEU A 62 -5.83 5.15 20.27
N PHE A 63 -5.44 6.33 19.80
CA PHE A 63 -5.82 7.59 20.42
C PHE A 63 -7.31 7.89 20.27
N ARG A 64 -7.89 7.65 19.08
CA ARG A 64 -9.31 7.94 18.80
C ARG A 64 -10.28 7.02 19.51
N TYR A 65 -9.98 5.73 19.58
CA TYR A 65 -10.94 4.74 20.07
C TYR A 65 -10.67 4.28 21.49
N ASN A 66 -9.49 4.57 22.02
CA ASN A 66 -9.11 4.07 23.33
C ASN A 66 -8.31 5.06 24.18
N GLN A 67 -8.42 6.36 23.90
CA GLN A 67 -7.72 7.42 24.65
C GLN A 67 -6.20 7.20 24.76
N GLY A 68 -5.60 6.43 23.84
CA GLY A 68 -4.18 6.10 23.84
C GLY A 68 -3.79 4.82 24.58
N GLU A 69 -4.72 4.13 25.22
CA GLU A 69 -4.43 2.82 25.83
C GLU A 69 -4.25 1.74 24.75
N ILE A 70 -3.32 0.80 24.97
CA ILE A 70 -3.08 -0.30 24.05
C ILE A 70 -3.98 -1.48 24.46
N ARG A 71 -5.07 -1.69 23.71
CA ARG A 71 -5.93 -2.87 23.88
C ARG A 71 -5.51 -3.99 22.94
N ILE A 72 -5.18 -5.15 23.52
CA ILE A 72 -4.66 -6.30 22.78
C ILE A 72 -5.59 -6.77 21.66
N PHE A 73 -6.91 -6.70 21.85
CA PHE A 73 -7.86 -7.11 20.81
C PHE A 73 -7.86 -6.21 19.58
N ILE A 74 -7.50 -4.93 19.70
CA ILE A 74 -7.35 -4.02 18.55
C ILE A 74 -6.14 -4.45 17.73
N VAL A 75 -5.02 -4.73 18.40
CA VAL A 75 -3.79 -5.21 17.76
C VAL A 75 -4.04 -6.54 17.06
N LEU A 76 -4.67 -7.50 17.75
CA LEU A 76 -5.04 -8.79 17.17
C LEU A 76 -6.00 -8.61 15.99
N GLY A 77 -7.01 -7.73 16.11
CA GLY A 77 -7.92 -7.41 15.02
C GLY A 77 -7.18 -6.90 13.78
N MET A 78 -6.24 -5.98 13.93
CA MET A 78 -5.44 -5.49 12.80
C MET A 78 -4.57 -6.59 12.17
N ILE A 79 -3.93 -7.43 12.99
CA ILE A 79 -3.12 -8.56 12.49
C ILE A 79 -4.02 -9.54 11.74
N PHE A 80 -5.16 -9.94 12.31
CA PHE A 80 -6.09 -10.86 11.67
C PHE A 80 -6.64 -10.29 10.36
N GLY A 81 -7.02 -9.02 10.34
CA GLY A 81 -7.56 -8.36 9.16
C GLY A 81 -6.53 -8.25 8.05
N GLY A 82 -5.29 -7.91 8.40
CA GLY A 82 -4.17 -7.90 7.47
C GLY A 82 -3.85 -9.28 6.91
N VAL A 83 -3.73 -10.30 7.76
CA VAL A 83 -3.49 -11.69 7.33
C VAL A 83 -4.63 -12.18 6.43
N PHE A 84 -5.88 -11.92 6.81
CA PHE A 84 -7.04 -12.28 6.00
C PHE A 84 -6.98 -11.63 4.63
N TYR A 85 -6.67 -10.32 4.56
CA TYR A 85 -6.49 -9.59 3.31
C TYR A 85 -5.37 -10.20 2.45
N LEU A 86 -4.21 -10.47 3.04
CA LEU A 86 -3.04 -11.03 2.34
C LEU A 86 -3.33 -12.41 1.75
N LEU A 87 -4.10 -13.24 2.44
CA LEU A 87 -4.43 -14.59 1.98
C LEU A 87 -5.50 -14.60 0.87
N THR A 88 -6.47 -13.69 0.96
CA THR A 88 -7.67 -13.68 0.10
C THR A 88 -7.58 -12.63 -1.02
N ILE A 89 -7.56 -11.35 -0.67
CA ILE A 89 -7.75 -10.23 -1.60
C ILE A 89 -6.44 -9.84 -2.29
N SER A 90 -5.30 -9.86 -1.58
CA SER A 90 -4.01 -9.37 -2.08
C SER A 90 -3.62 -9.98 -3.43
N ARG A 91 -3.76 -11.31 -3.59
CA ARG A 91 -3.45 -11.99 -4.87
C ARG A 91 -4.29 -11.47 -6.02
N VAL A 92 -5.60 -11.35 -5.82
CA VAL A 92 -6.53 -10.88 -6.85
C VAL A 92 -6.25 -9.42 -7.19
N PHE A 93 -6.11 -8.58 -6.16
CA PHE A 93 -5.85 -7.16 -6.31
C PHE A 93 -4.56 -6.90 -7.08
N VAL A 94 -3.43 -7.48 -6.64
CA VAL A 94 -2.13 -7.29 -7.31
C VAL A 94 -2.16 -7.81 -8.75
N HIS A 95 -2.78 -8.96 -9.00
CA HIS A 95 -2.86 -9.51 -10.34
C HIS A 95 -3.70 -8.63 -11.28
N LEU A 96 -4.86 -8.18 -10.82
CA LEU A 96 -5.75 -7.31 -11.60
C LEU A 96 -5.08 -5.96 -11.91
N THR A 97 -4.48 -5.32 -10.89
CA THR A 97 -3.81 -4.03 -11.08
C THR A 97 -2.61 -4.16 -12.03
N VAL A 98 -1.76 -5.18 -11.88
CA VAL A 98 -0.61 -5.34 -12.78
C VAL A 98 -1.07 -5.60 -14.22
N THR A 99 -2.07 -6.46 -14.43
CA THR A 99 -2.60 -6.76 -15.77
C THR A 99 -3.17 -5.52 -16.45
N LEU A 100 -3.87 -4.66 -15.71
CA LEU A 100 -4.44 -3.41 -16.24
C LEU A 100 -3.36 -2.36 -16.54
N PHE A 101 -2.38 -2.16 -15.65
CA PHE A 101 -1.41 -1.08 -15.80
C PHE A 101 -0.23 -1.44 -16.71
N THR A 102 0.14 -2.71 -16.87
CA THR A 102 1.27 -3.13 -17.73
C THR A 102 1.15 -2.65 -19.19
N PRO A 103 0.02 -2.78 -19.91
CA PRO A 103 -0.09 -2.27 -21.28
C PRO A 103 0.09 -0.75 -21.35
N LEU A 104 -0.48 -0.01 -20.40
CA LEU A 104 -0.36 1.45 -20.31
C LEU A 104 1.11 1.88 -20.16
N PHE A 105 1.84 1.28 -19.22
CA PHE A 105 3.26 1.58 -19.01
C PHE A 105 4.15 1.15 -20.18
N ARG A 106 3.81 0.05 -20.88
CA ARG A 106 4.52 -0.37 -22.11
C ARG A 106 4.36 0.67 -23.23
N LEU A 107 3.15 1.20 -23.40
CA LEU A 107 2.89 2.27 -24.37
C LEU A 107 3.68 3.53 -24.04
N PHE A 108 3.63 3.97 -22.79
CA PHE A 108 4.38 5.14 -22.33
C PHE A 108 5.89 4.99 -22.56
N ARG A 109 6.46 3.82 -22.27
CA ARG A 109 7.88 3.54 -22.56
C ARG A 109 8.20 3.59 -24.06
N ARG A 110 7.32 3.08 -24.93
CA ARG A 110 7.52 3.16 -26.39
C ARG A 110 7.53 4.59 -26.89
N ILE A 111 6.58 5.42 -26.45
CA ILE A 111 6.51 6.83 -26.80
C ILE A 111 7.78 7.54 -26.34
N ARG A 112 8.18 7.36 -25.08
CA ARG A 112 9.40 7.98 -24.53
C ARG A 112 10.65 7.57 -25.32
N MET A 113 10.76 6.30 -25.70
CA MET A 113 11.89 5.80 -26.50
C MET A 113 11.89 6.36 -27.92
N ALA A 114 10.73 6.45 -28.56
CA ALA A 114 10.60 7.04 -29.90
C ALA A 114 10.99 8.52 -29.89
N VAL A 115 10.50 9.29 -28.91
CA VAL A 115 10.86 10.71 -28.72
C VAL A 115 12.37 10.86 -28.45
N PHE A 116 12.93 10.03 -27.55
CA PHE A 116 14.36 10.05 -27.26
C PHE A 116 15.21 9.69 -28.48
N HIS A 117 14.77 8.72 -29.29
CA HIS A 117 15.47 8.34 -30.52
C HIS A 117 15.44 9.44 -31.58
N ILE A 118 14.30 10.12 -31.74
CA ILE A 118 14.17 11.27 -32.65
C ILE A 118 15.08 12.42 -32.21
N PHE A 119 15.14 12.72 -30.91
CA PHE A 119 15.97 13.81 -30.40
C PHE A 119 17.47 13.54 -30.53
N ARG A 120 17.91 12.27 -30.41
CA ARG A 120 19.31 11.87 -30.57
C ARG A 120 19.80 11.87 -32.03
N ARG A 121 18.92 12.04 -33.03
CA ARG A 121 19.28 12.08 -34.46
C ARG A 121 19.60 13.48 -35.01
N ARG A 122 19.72 14.53 -34.19
CA ARG A 122 20.33 15.79 -34.65
C ARG A 122 21.84 15.74 -34.37
N PRO A 123 22.70 15.29 -35.29
CA PRO A 123 24.12 15.58 -35.19
C PRO A 123 24.30 17.10 -35.31
N SER A 124 25.14 17.63 -34.44
CA SER A 124 25.66 18.99 -34.50
C SER A 124 26.36 19.19 -35.85
N GLU A 125 25.65 19.74 -36.83
CA GLU A 125 26.28 20.37 -37.98
C GLU A 125 26.53 21.83 -37.59
N LYS A 126 27.77 22.08 -37.15
CA LYS A 126 28.57 23.31 -37.24
C LYS A 126 29.80 23.20 -36.34
#